data_AF-A0A2S0KTJ4-F1
#
_entry.id   AF-A0A2S0KTJ4-F1
#
_cell.length_a   1.000
_cell.length_b   1.000
_cell.length_c   1.000
_cell.angle_alpha   90.00
_cell.angle_beta   90.00
_cell.angle_gamma   90.00
#
_symmetry.space_group_name_H-M   'P 1'
#
loop_
_entity.id
_entity.type
_entity.pdbx_description
1 polymer ?
#
loop_
_entity_poly.entity_id
_entity_poly.type
_entity_poly.pdbx_seq_one_letter_code
_entity_poly.pdbx_strand_id
1 'polypeptide(L)'
;MSAFIPQVIDAVNRCYNRAIMLKVHYGCISHYRKMLEINHIPNRPVTGEKEYVKKWRRLYPLVAVEDYRLFSRYIEVTPDLVPEAISHNIVEALLVPPEFRAYYSDKNMFDRIMPAGFLPKTILRRISGSFFSADYRLLDEADGLGLEQRLEAFDRIVVKPTVDSCSGQRVTLFARRDGTWFGLNGVWKDRELSLSRLKEFFGNDFIVQECLKQSAFMSRLCPTSVNTIRLFVYRSVRSEEVVIPSVIMRLGHTGSFVDNSHAGGVSIGVLPGGRLNTYTTDQYGRKITEVNGIDFSREELIIPHFNRVLEFAKTVGRHLIHCRMSNIDIMIDETGTPKLVEYNLSGMSTWLYQFNSGLAYGAYCDEIIDYCAKRLSEAGHVRIDY
;
A
#
# COMPACT_ATOMS: atom_id res chain seq x y z
N MET A 1 9.84 23.02 40.24
CA MET A 1 9.74 21.60 39.84
C MET A 1 8.82 21.37 38.63
N SER A 2 7.74 22.15 38.42
CA SER A 2 6.78 21.91 37.32
C SER A 2 7.33 22.15 35.90
N ALA A 3 8.34 23.02 35.70
CA ALA A 3 8.95 23.26 34.39
C ALA A 3 10.06 22.25 34.00
N PHE A 4 10.57 21.47 34.97
CA PHE A 4 11.69 20.54 34.74
C PHE A 4 11.21 19.23 34.09
N ILE A 5 10.05 18.72 34.49
CA ILE A 5 9.50 17.46 33.97
C ILE A 5 9.22 17.53 32.46
N PRO A 6 8.55 18.57 31.92
CA PRO A 6 8.33 18.70 30.48
C PRO A 6 9.64 18.75 29.67
N GLN A 7 10.66 19.45 30.17
CA GLN A 7 11.96 19.56 29.51
C GLN A 7 12.69 18.21 29.45
N VAL A 8 12.61 17.41 30.51
CA VAL A 8 13.18 16.05 30.54
C VAL A 8 12.44 15.13 29.57
N ILE A 9 11.10 15.15 29.56
CA ILE A 9 10.29 14.35 28.62
C ILE A 9 10.63 14.70 27.18
N ASP A 10 10.71 15.98 26.87
CA ASP A 10 11.07 16.50 25.55
C ASP A 10 12.49 16.09 25.12
N ALA A 11 13.46 16.13 26.05
CA ALA A 11 14.81 15.63 25.79
C ALA A 11 14.84 14.12 25.52
N VAL A 12 14.12 13.32 26.31
CA VAL A 12 14.00 11.87 26.12
C VAL A 12 13.38 11.54 24.77
N ASN A 13 12.27 12.22 24.43
CA ASN A 13 11.59 12.03 23.15
C ASN A 13 12.49 12.37 21.97
N ARG A 14 13.26 13.47 22.04
CA ARG A 14 14.25 13.81 20.99
C ARG A 14 15.32 12.72 20.82
N CYS A 15 15.87 12.22 21.92
CA CYS A 15 16.89 11.17 21.87
C CYS A 15 16.32 9.88 21.27
N TYR A 16 15.13 9.46 21.72
CA TYR A 16 14.42 8.31 21.20
C TYR A 16 14.14 8.46 19.70
N ASN A 17 13.58 9.61 19.28
CA ASN A 17 13.29 9.91 17.88
C ASN A 17 14.54 9.84 17.01
N ARG A 18 15.65 10.43 17.47
CA ARG A 18 16.92 10.38 16.75
C ARG A 18 17.45 8.95 16.60
N ALA A 19 17.31 8.11 17.62
CA ALA A 19 17.71 6.71 17.54
C ALA A 19 16.88 5.94 16.51
N ILE A 20 15.56 6.17 16.46
CA ILE A 20 14.67 5.56 15.45
C ILE A 20 15.04 6.05 14.04
N MET A 21 15.28 7.35 13.83
CA MET A 21 15.73 7.87 12.52
C MET A 21 17.00 7.19 12.03
N LEU A 22 17.99 7.06 12.92
CA LEU A 22 19.26 6.42 12.60
C LEU A 22 19.06 4.94 12.27
N LYS A 23 18.22 4.22 13.03
CA LYS A 23 17.88 2.82 12.74
C LYS A 23 17.30 2.68 11.34
N VAL A 24 16.30 3.48 10.98
CA VAL A 24 15.68 3.46 9.64
C VAL A 24 16.71 3.83 8.57
N HIS A 25 17.50 4.87 8.78
CA HIS A 25 18.52 5.33 7.85
C HIS A 25 19.56 4.25 7.53
N TYR A 26 20.15 3.63 8.55
CA TYR A 26 21.12 2.56 8.35
C TYR A 26 20.48 1.26 7.84
N GLY A 27 19.21 1.01 8.19
CA GLY A 27 18.41 -0.05 7.60
C GLY A 27 18.26 0.10 6.08
N CYS A 28 17.88 1.29 5.61
CA CYS A 28 17.81 1.61 4.19
C CYS A 28 19.18 1.48 3.52
N ILE A 29 20.25 2.01 4.11
CA ILE A 29 21.61 1.85 3.56
C ILE A 29 21.96 0.37 3.36
N SER A 30 21.75 -0.45 4.40
CA SER A 30 22.02 -1.89 4.34
C SER A 30 21.21 -2.57 3.23
N HIS A 31 19.91 -2.27 3.17
CA HIS A 31 19.02 -2.77 2.14
C HIS A 31 19.49 -2.40 0.73
N TYR A 32 19.80 -1.13 0.48
CA TYR A 32 20.19 -0.68 -0.86
C TYR A 32 21.59 -1.11 -1.26
N ARG A 33 22.53 -1.32 -0.32
CA ARG A 33 23.80 -1.99 -0.63
C ARG A 33 23.59 -3.40 -1.16
N LYS A 34 22.74 -4.18 -0.49
CA LYS A 34 22.35 -5.51 -0.95
C LYS A 34 21.69 -5.46 -2.33
N MET A 35 20.85 -4.47 -2.60
CA MET A 35 20.20 -4.29 -3.90
C MET A 35 21.20 -3.94 -5.01
N LEU A 36 22.19 -3.08 -4.73
CA LEU A 36 23.29 -2.79 -5.65
C LEU A 36 24.08 -4.07 -5.97
N GLU A 37 24.41 -4.87 -4.95
CA GLU A 37 25.10 -6.17 -5.12
C GLU A 37 24.29 -7.15 -5.98
N ILE A 38 23.00 -7.32 -5.67
CA ILE A 38 22.07 -8.21 -6.42
C ILE A 38 21.99 -7.83 -7.90
N ASN A 39 22.11 -6.54 -8.22
CA ASN A 39 22.04 -6.01 -9.58
C ASN A 39 23.42 -5.80 -10.21
N HIS A 40 24.50 -6.22 -9.55
CA HIS A 40 25.88 -6.02 -10.01
C HIS A 40 26.24 -4.55 -10.30
N ILE A 41 25.65 -3.62 -9.55
CA ILE A 41 25.91 -2.18 -9.67
C ILE A 41 27.02 -1.81 -8.68
N PRO A 42 28.16 -1.25 -9.14
CA PRO A 42 29.21 -0.81 -8.23
C PRO A 42 28.74 0.32 -7.32
N ASN A 43 28.97 0.18 -6.02
CA ASN A 43 28.65 1.21 -5.02
C ASN A 43 29.69 2.36 -5.04
N ARG A 44 29.74 3.12 -6.12
CA ARG A 44 30.62 4.27 -6.33
C ARG A 44 29.81 5.52 -6.70
N PRO A 45 30.34 6.73 -6.47
CA PRO A 45 29.66 7.96 -6.84
C PRO A 45 29.23 7.97 -8.32
N VAL A 46 28.03 8.50 -8.58
CA VAL A 46 27.47 8.68 -9.93
C VAL A 46 27.12 10.14 -10.19
N THR A 47 26.91 10.50 -11.46
CA THR A 47 26.53 11.87 -11.86
C THR A 47 25.27 12.34 -11.12
N GLY A 48 25.24 13.60 -10.69
CA GLY A 48 24.11 14.23 -9.98
C GLY A 48 24.00 13.89 -8.49
N GLU A 49 24.88 13.03 -7.94
CA GLU A 49 24.82 12.63 -6.52
C GLU A 49 25.01 13.82 -5.56
N LYS A 50 25.85 14.81 -5.93
CA LYS A 50 26.07 16.00 -5.09
C LYS A 50 24.83 16.87 -5.00
N GLU A 51 24.11 17.00 -6.11
CA GLU A 51 22.90 17.79 -6.29
C GLU A 51 21.73 17.13 -5.55
N TYR A 52 21.61 15.80 -5.65
CA TYR A 52 20.70 14.98 -4.86
C TYR A 52 20.94 15.16 -3.35
N VAL A 53 22.19 15.00 -2.89
CA VAL A 53 22.54 15.21 -1.48
C VAL A 53 22.24 16.64 -1.04
N LYS A 54 22.58 17.65 -1.86
CA LYS A 54 22.30 19.06 -1.56
C LYS A 54 20.79 19.31 -1.41
N LYS A 55 19.97 18.73 -2.28
CA LYS A 55 18.50 18.89 -2.25
C LYS A 55 17.90 18.27 -0.99
N TRP A 56 18.25 17.04 -0.66
CA TRP A 56 17.63 16.32 0.46
C TRP A 56 18.23 16.64 1.83
N ARG A 57 19.44 17.21 1.89
CA ARG A 57 20.02 17.75 3.13
C ARG A 57 19.19 18.87 3.76
N ARG A 58 18.28 19.47 3.00
CA ARG A 58 17.28 20.42 3.51
C ARG A 58 16.36 19.81 4.57
N LEU A 59 16.16 18.50 4.56
CA LEU A 59 15.30 17.79 5.51
C LEU A 59 16.10 17.04 6.58
N TYR A 60 17.21 16.41 6.21
CA TYR A 60 18.01 15.62 7.14
C TYR A 60 19.50 15.66 6.78
N PRO A 61 20.43 15.85 7.73
CA PRO A 61 21.86 15.95 7.43
C PRO A 61 22.45 14.68 6.81
N LEU A 62 21.89 13.52 7.12
CA LEU A 62 22.33 12.22 6.58
C LEU A 62 21.44 11.81 5.40
N VAL A 63 21.95 11.97 4.19
CA VAL A 63 21.28 11.51 2.96
C VAL A 63 21.95 10.20 2.53
N ALA A 64 21.19 9.12 2.47
CA ALA A 64 21.67 7.86 1.91
C ALA A 64 21.83 8.05 0.39
N VAL A 65 22.94 7.58 -0.17
CA VAL A 65 23.25 7.72 -1.60
C VAL A 65 23.10 6.41 -2.35
N GLU A 66 22.98 5.30 -1.63
CA GLU A 66 22.87 3.96 -2.20
C GLU A 66 21.58 3.76 -2.99
N ASP A 67 20.46 4.33 -2.53
CA ASP A 67 19.20 4.36 -3.28
C ASP A 67 19.32 5.21 -4.55
N TYR A 68 19.93 6.39 -4.48
CA TYR A 68 20.20 7.23 -5.65
C TYR A 68 21.06 6.51 -6.71
N ARG A 69 22.14 5.85 -6.27
CA ARG A 69 23.02 5.06 -7.15
C ARG A 69 22.29 3.90 -7.84
N LEU A 70 21.32 3.30 -7.16
CA LEU A 70 20.47 2.25 -7.72
C LEU A 70 19.46 2.83 -8.71
N PHE A 71 18.63 3.79 -8.28
CA PHE A 71 17.50 4.28 -9.06
C PHE A 71 17.90 5.16 -10.25
N SER A 72 19.09 5.78 -10.24
CA SER A 72 19.67 6.45 -11.42
C SER A 72 19.97 5.49 -12.60
N ARG A 73 19.78 4.18 -12.43
CA ARG A 73 19.81 3.19 -13.53
C ARG A 73 18.44 2.94 -14.17
N TYR A 74 17.38 3.37 -13.50
CA TYR A 74 15.99 3.18 -13.91
C TYR A 74 15.36 4.50 -14.38
N ILE A 75 15.84 5.61 -13.83
CA ILE A 75 15.33 6.96 -14.06
C ILE A 75 16.49 7.83 -14.57
N GLU A 76 16.15 8.80 -15.41
CA GLU A 76 17.07 9.85 -15.80
C GLU A 76 17.71 10.52 -14.57
N VAL A 77 18.97 10.93 -14.71
CA VAL A 77 19.75 11.53 -13.61
C VAL A 77 19.09 12.83 -13.15
N THR A 78 18.57 12.84 -11.92
CA THR A 78 17.87 13.99 -11.34
C THR A 78 17.94 13.98 -9.82
N PRO A 79 18.06 15.14 -9.15
CA PRO A 79 18.01 15.21 -7.69
C PRO A 79 16.63 14.90 -7.10
N ASP A 80 15.59 14.72 -7.94
CA ASP A 80 14.21 14.47 -7.52
C ASP A 80 13.90 13.02 -7.14
N LEU A 81 14.86 12.12 -7.34
CA LEU A 81 14.82 10.78 -6.74
C LEU A 81 14.59 10.92 -5.24
N VAL A 82 13.75 10.06 -4.68
CA VAL A 82 13.29 10.14 -3.29
C VAL A 82 14.15 9.21 -2.41
N PRO A 83 14.89 9.75 -1.42
CA PRO A 83 15.59 8.96 -0.43
C PRO A 83 14.58 8.25 0.46
N GLU A 84 14.60 6.93 0.48
CA GLU A 84 13.59 6.17 1.22
C GLU A 84 13.65 6.47 2.72
N ALA A 85 14.85 6.60 3.29
CA ALA A 85 15.02 6.94 4.70
C ALA A 85 14.43 8.30 5.07
N ILE A 86 14.57 9.31 4.21
CA ILE A 86 14.03 10.65 4.46
C ILE A 86 12.52 10.67 4.23
N SER A 87 12.02 9.93 3.23
CA SER A 87 10.59 9.72 3.01
C SER A 87 9.95 9.16 4.29
N HIS A 88 10.44 8.03 4.80
CA HIS A 88 9.87 7.38 5.99
C HIS A 88 9.99 8.24 7.25
N ASN A 89 11.18 8.78 7.51
CA ASN A 89 11.45 9.46 8.78
C ASN A 89 10.79 10.84 8.91
N ILE A 90 10.62 11.56 7.79
CA ILE A 90 10.24 12.98 7.83
C ILE A 90 9.00 13.23 6.99
N VAL A 91 9.05 12.86 5.71
CA VAL A 91 7.97 13.21 4.77
C VAL A 91 6.67 12.54 5.18
N GLU A 92 6.69 11.23 5.40
CA GLU A 92 5.51 10.48 5.85
C GLU A 92 5.04 10.97 7.22
N ALA A 93 5.94 11.23 8.16
CA ALA A 93 5.59 11.70 9.50
C ALA A 93 4.80 13.02 9.47
N LEU A 94 5.17 13.94 8.56
CA LEU A 94 4.55 15.27 8.46
C LEU A 94 3.32 15.32 7.55
N LEU A 95 3.27 14.50 6.50
CA LEU A 95 2.14 14.46 5.57
C LEU A 95 1.11 13.40 5.91
N VAL A 96 1.45 12.42 6.75
CA VAL A 96 0.54 11.40 7.26
C VAL A 96 0.75 11.29 8.78
N PRO A 97 0.14 12.17 9.58
CA PRO A 97 0.45 12.23 11.00
C PRO A 97 0.16 10.89 11.71
N PRO A 98 1.12 10.34 12.49
CA PRO A 98 1.02 9.00 13.07
C PRO A 98 -0.24 8.75 13.89
N GLU A 99 -0.73 9.76 14.60
CA GLU A 99 -1.91 9.71 15.46
C GLU A 99 -3.20 9.32 14.71
N PHE A 100 -3.27 9.62 13.42
CA PHE A 100 -4.44 9.28 12.59
C PHE A 100 -4.26 7.94 11.87
N ARG A 101 -3.04 7.44 11.71
CA ARG A 101 -2.76 6.25 10.89
C ARG A 101 -3.51 5.03 11.39
N ALA A 102 -3.52 4.78 12.70
CA ALA A 102 -4.17 3.60 13.27
C ALA A 102 -5.67 3.57 12.95
N TYR A 103 -6.36 4.70 13.14
CA TYR A 103 -7.78 4.82 12.82
C TYR A 103 -8.07 4.58 11.34
N TYR A 104 -7.31 5.25 10.45
CA TYR A 104 -7.53 5.09 9.03
C TYR A 104 -7.08 3.73 8.49
N SER A 105 -6.16 3.02 9.14
CA SER A 105 -5.66 1.73 8.66
C SER A 105 -6.57 0.56 9.00
N ASP A 106 -7.49 0.72 9.96
CA ASP A 106 -8.44 -0.34 10.32
C ASP A 106 -9.47 -0.54 9.19
N LYS A 107 -9.35 -1.69 8.51
CA LYS A 107 -10.25 -2.07 7.41
C LYS A 107 -11.72 -2.18 7.84
N ASN A 108 -12.01 -2.40 9.12
CA ASN A 108 -13.38 -2.36 9.63
C ASN A 108 -14.00 -0.97 9.56
N MET A 109 -13.20 0.10 9.53
CA MET A 109 -13.68 1.49 9.48
C MET A 109 -13.84 2.04 8.06
N PHE A 110 -13.41 1.30 7.04
CA PHE A 110 -13.39 1.79 5.66
C PHE A 110 -14.78 2.18 5.16
N ASP A 111 -15.83 1.43 5.50
CA ASP A 111 -17.22 1.74 5.10
C ASP A 111 -17.79 3.01 5.77
N ARG A 112 -17.17 3.49 6.86
CA ARG A 112 -17.49 4.81 7.46
C ARG A 112 -16.77 5.96 6.78
N ILE A 113 -15.61 5.67 6.18
CA ILE A 113 -14.72 6.68 5.61
C ILE A 113 -15.01 6.86 4.13
N MET A 114 -15.32 5.79 3.41
CA MET A 114 -15.43 5.80 1.95
C MET A 114 -16.88 5.93 1.47
N PRO A 115 -17.10 6.49 0.27
CA PRO A 115 -18.42 6.52 -0.34
C PRO A 115 -19.00 5.12 -0.55
N ALA A 116 -20.34 5.03 -0.51
CA ALA A 116 -21.04 3.80 -0.82
C ALA A 116 -20.66 3.26 -2.22
N GLY A 117 -20.45 1.94 -2.31
CA GLY A 117 -20.09 1.26 -3.55
C GLY A 117 -18.61 1.31 -3.93
N PHE A 118 -17.74 1.96 -3.16
CA PHE A 118 -16.30 1.98 -3.41
C PHE A 118 -15.60 0.69 -2.95
N LEU A 119 -16.15 0.03 -1.94
CA LEU A 119 -15.57 -1.15 -1.29
C LEU A 119 -16.32 -2.43 -1.70
N PRO A 120 -15.72 -3.62 -1.50
CA PRO A 120 -16.48 -4.87 -1.48
C PRO A 120 -17.59 -4.81 -0.44
N LYS A 121 -18.77 -5.37 -0.74
CA LYS A 121 -19.86 -5.49 0.23
C LYS A 121 -19.39 -6.22 1.48
N THR A 122 -19.52 -5.56 2.61
CA THR A 122 -19.24 -6.15 3.91
C THR A 122 -20.42 -6.98 4.39
N ILE A 123 -20.14 -8.18 4.87
CA ILE A 123 -21.13 -9.16 5.35
C ILE A 123 -21.18 -9.16 6.88
N LEU A 124 -20.00 -9.24 7.51
CA LEU A 124 -19.82 -9.32 8.96
C LEU A 124 -18.51 -8.64 9.34
N ARG A 125 -18.50 -7.96 10.49
CA ARG A 125 -17.29 -7.44 11.11
C ARG A 125 -17.12 -8.04 12.49
N ARG A 126 -15.88 -8.28 12.88
CA ARG A 126 -15.49 -8.43 14.27
C ARG A 126 -14.57 -7.26 14.62
N ILE A 127 -14.97 -6.46 15.60
CA ILE A 127 -14.28 -5.25 16.04
C ILE A 127 -14.11 -5.35 17.54
N SER A 128 -12.86 -5.35 18.00
CA SER A 128 -12.51 -5.44 19.43
C SER A 128 -13.21 -6.61 20.14
N GLY A 129 -13.38 -7.73 19.43
CA GLY A 129 -13.94 -8.97 19.96
C GLY A 129 -15.45 -9.15 19.78
N SER A 130 -16.21 -8.09 19.49
CA SER A 130 -17.66 -8.12 19.26
C SER A 130 -18.01 -8.14 17.78
N PHE A 131 -19.16 -8.72 17.43
CA PHE A 131 -19.63 -8.78 16.04
C PHE A 131 -20.58 -7.66 15.68
N PHE A 132 -20.43 -7.18 14.44
CA PHE A 132 -21.26 -6.12 13.88
C PHE A 132 -21.74 -6.48 12.48
N SER A 133 -22.95 -6.03 12.15
CA SER A 133 -23.48 -6.09 10.78
C SER A 133 -22.74 -5.14 9.83
N ALA A 134 -23.04 -5.25 8.54
CA ALA A 134 -22.63 -4.30 7.49
C ALA A 134 -22.84 -2.82 7.87
N ASP A 135 -23.92 -2.51 8.58
CA ASP A 135 -24.29 -1.15 9.02
C ASP A 135 -23.80 -0.81 10.45
N TYR A 136 -22.83 -1.55 10.99
CA TYR A 136 -22.27 -1.35 12.34
C TYR A 136 -23.29 -1.52 13.48
N ARG A 137 -24.30 -2.37 13.31
CA ARG A 137 -25.18 -2.75 14.42
C ARG A 137 -24.56 -3.93 15.16
N LEU A 138 -24.49 -3.84 16.49
CA LEU A 138 -24.02 -4.93 17.34
C LEU A 138 -24.91 -6.16 17.11
N LEU A 139 -24.28 -7.33 17.00
CA LEU A 139 -24.96 -8.61 16.80
C LEU A 139 -24.77 -9.49 18.04
N ASP A 140 -25.86 -10.12 18.48
CA ASP A 140 -25.83 -11.09 19.57
C ASP A 140 -25.34 -12.45 19.06
N GLU A 141 -24.35 -13.01 19.74
CA GLU A 141 -23.81 -14.32 19.43
C GLU A 141 -24.73 -15.47 19.84
N ALA A 142 -25.63 -15.24 20.81
CA ALA A 142 -26.54 -16.27 21.33
C ALA A 142 -27.42 -16.89 20.23
N ASP A 143 -27.72 -16.13 19.17
CA ASP A 143 -28.53 -16.55 18.02
C ASP A 143 -27.68 -17.03 16.81
N GLY A 144 -26.39 -17.29 17.00
CA GLY A 144 -25.49 -17.78 15.93
C GLY A 144 -25.19 -16.74 14.83
N LEU A 145 -25.47 -15.45 15.10
CA LEU A 145 -25.31 -14.30 14.20
C LEU A 145 -26.11 -14.35 12.88
N GLY A 146 -26.86 -15.43 12.63
CA GLY A 146 -27.48 -15.72 11.34
C GLY A 146 -26.46 -15.78 10.20
N LEU A 147 -25.26 -16.32 10.45
CA LEU A 147 -24.16 -16.27 9.47
C LEU A 147 -24.54 -16.96 8.16
N GLU A 148 -25.16 -18.14 8.21
CA GLU A 148 -25.56 -18.87 7.00
C GLU A 148 -26.52 -18.06 6.13
N GLN A 149 -27.53 -17.41 6.74
CA GLN A 149 -28.47 -16.55 6.04
C GLN A 149 -27.77 -15.34 5.41
N ARG A 150 -26.78 -14.76 6.09
CA ARG A 150 -25.99 -13.64 5.56
C ARG A 150 -25.09 -14.06 4.38
N LEU A 151 -24.69 -15.32 4.33
CA LEU A 151 -23.84 -15.88 3.29
C LEU A 151 -24.61 -16.40 2.08
N GLU A 152 -25.93 -16.57 2.17
CA GLU A 152 -26.76 -17.20 1.15
C GLU A 152 -26.66 -16.54 -0.24
N ALA A 153 -26.51 -15.21 -0.27
CA ALA A 153 -26.41 -14.43 -1.50
C ALA A 153 -25.03 -14.49 -2.19
N PHE A 154 -24.08 -15.28 -1.66
CA PHE A 154 -22.70 -15.31 -2.13
C PHE A 154 -22.26 -16.74 -2.45
N ASP A 155 -21.47 -16.89 -3.51
CA ASP A 155 -20.79 -18.17 -3.84
C ASP A 155 -19.39 -18.24 -3.24
N ARG A 156 -18.78 -17.06 -3.04
CA ARG A 156 -17.42 -16.88 -2.53
C ARG A 156 -17.36 -15.66 -1.63
N ILE A 157 -16.59 -15.79 -0.56
CA ILE A 157 -16.31 -14.70 0.37
C ILE A 157 -14.81 -14.61 0.64
N VAL A 158 -14.39 -13.44 1.11
CA VAL A 158 -13.05 -13.21 1.61
C VAL A 158 -13.11 -12.84 3.08
N VAL A 159 -12.23 -13.43 3.88
CA VAL A 159 -12.01 -13.05 5.28
C VAL A 159 -10.60 -12.52 5.42
N LYS A 160 -10.47 -11.32 6.01
CA LYS A 160 -9.17 -10.67 6.20
C LYS A 160 -9.05 -10.07 7.60
N PRO A 161 -7.84 -10.11 8.21
CA PRO A 161 -7.55 -9.28 9.37
C PRO A 161 -7.68 -7.80 9.00
N THR A 162 -8.01 -6.98 9.98
CA THR A 162 -8.36 -5.56 9.74
C THR A 162 -7.35 -4.59 10.34
N VAL A 163 -6.73 -4.96 11.45
CA VAL A 163 -5.67 -4.21 12.16
C VAL A 163 -4.32 -4.90 11.93
N ASP A 164 -3.23 -4.11 11.87
CA ASP A 164 -1.82 -4.53 11.74
C ASP A 164 -1.60 -5.66 10.72
N SER A 165 -2.29 -5.54 9.58
CA SER A 165 -2.22 -6.52 8.50
C SER A 165 -1.41 -5.97 7.34
N CYS A 166 -0.25 -6.59 7.11
CA CYS A 166 0.63 -6.27 5.99
C CYS A 166 0.57 -7.36 4.92
N SER A 167 0.81 -6.98 3.66
CA SER A 167 1.23 -7.92 2.61
C SER A 167 0.23 -9.03 2.25
N GLY A 168 -1.08 -8.83 2.50
CA GLY A 168 -2.11 -9.83 2.24
C GLY A 168 -2.03 -11.07 3.16
N GLN A 169 -1.27 -10.99 4.25
CA GLN A 169 -1.12 -12.11 5.18
C GLN A 169 -2.48 -12.48 5.80
N ARG A 170 -2.73 -13.79 5.92
CA ARG A 170 -3.96 -14.40 6.47
C ARG A 170 -5.23 -14.12 5.68
N VAL A 171 -5.19 -13.44 4.54
CA VAL A 171 -6.37 -13.33 3.66
C VAL A 171 -6.80 -14.74 3.22
N THR A 172 -8.02 -15.11 3.57
CA THR A 172 -8.58 -16.44 3.32
C THR A 172 -9.81 -16.34 2.44
N LEU A 173 -9.82 -17.12 1.36
CA LEU A 173 -10.97 -17.26 0.48
C LEU A 173 -11.78 -18.48 0.90
N PHE A 174 -13.10 -18.35 0.92
CA PHE A 174 -14.02 -19.47 1.12
C PHE A 174 -14.97 -19.58 -0.07
N ALA A 175 -15.37 -20.80 -0.39
CA ALA A 175 -16.41 -21.08 -1.38
C ALA A 175 -17.42 -22.08 -0.82
N ARG A 176 -18.65 -21.97 -1.32
CA ARG A 176 -19.73 -22.91 -1.00
C ARG A 176 -19.59 -24.19 -1.83
N ARG A 177 -19.71 -25.34 -1.19
CA ARG A 177 -19.74 -26.69 -1.77
C ARG A 177 -20.83 -27.49 -1.04
N ASP A 178 -21.85 -27.94 -1.77
CA ASP A 178 -22.98 -28.73 -1.24
C ASP A 178 -23.64 -28.13 0.01
N GLY A 179 -23.83 -26.81 0.01
CA GLY A 179 -24.45 -26.08 1.13
C GLY A 179 -23.46 -25.60 2.20
N THR A 180 -22.29 -26.22 2.30
CA THR A 180 -21.26 -25.93 3.32
C THR A 180 -20.13 -25.06 2.78
N TRP A 181 -19.50 -24.26 3.63
CA TRP A 181 -18.42 -23.33 3.25
C TRP A 181 -17.04 -23.89 3.57
N PHE A 182 -16.14 -23.92 2.60
CA PHE A 182 -14.77 -24.43 2.77
C PHE A 182 -13.72 -23.42 2.35
N GLY A 183 -12.62 -23.36 3.08
CA GLY A 183 -11.48 -22.53 2.72
C GLY A 183 -10.75 -23.05 1.49
N LEU A 184 -10.24 -22.14 0.66
CA LEU A 184 -9.59 -22.46 -0.61
C LEU A 184 -8.06 -22.40 -0.53
N ASN A 185 -7.50 -21.76 0.50
CA ASN A 185 -6.09 -21.46 0.59
C ASN A 185 -5.55 -21.49 2.03
N GLY A 186 -4.22 -21.53 2.14
CA GLY A 186 -3.51 -21.47 3.42
C GLY A 186 -3.92 -22.59 4.37
N VAL A 187 -3.91 -22.28 5.68
CA VAL A 187 -4.28 -23.23 6.74
C VAL A 187 -5.75 -23.65 6.71
N TRP A 188 -6.57 -22.94 5.93
CA TRP A 188 -8.00 -23.17 5.77
C TRP A 188 -8.35 -24.05 4.58
N LYS A 189 -7.38 -24.45 3.75
CA LYS A 189 -7.64 -25.27 2.57
C LYS A 189 -8.41 -26.54 2.95
N ASP A 190 -9.58 -26.70 2.32
CA ASP A 190 -10.54 -27.80 2.52
C ASP A 190 -11.07 -27.94 3.97
N ARG A 191 -10.92 -26.88 4.79
CA ARG A 191 -11.51 -26.80 6.13
C ARG A 191 -12.83 -26.04 6.09
N GLU A 192 -13.81 -26.60 6.78
CA GLU A 192 -15.11 -25.97 6.97
C GLU A 192 -15.01 -24.67 7.77
N LEU A 193 -15.74 -23.67 7.32
CA LEU A 193 -15.89 -22.37 7.95
C LEU A 193 -16.80 -22.49 9.19
N SER A 194 -16.33 -21.98 10.31
CA SER A 194 -17.14 -21.80 11.51
C SER A 194 -16.72 -20.52 12.25
N LEU A 195 -17.66 -19.88 12.94
CA LEU A 195 -17.36 -18.68 13.73
C LEU A 195 -16.27 -18.91 14.77
N SER A 196 -16.30 -20.06 15.45
CA SER A 196 -15.30 -20.40 16.47
C SER A 196 -13.88 -20.44 15.90
N ARG A 197 -13.69 -21.08 14.75
CA ARG A 197 -12.39 -21.14 14.08
C ARG A 197 -11.96 -19.78 13.52
N LEU A 198 -12.90 -18.97 13.02
CA LEU A 198 -12.58 -17.60 12.58
C LEU A 198 -12.02 -16.77 13.75
N LYS A 199 -12.64 -16.86 14.94
CA LYS A 199 -12.14 -16.18 16.14
C LYS A 199 -10.76 -16.65 16.56
N GLU A 200 -10.53 -17.96 16.54
CA GLU A 200 -9.23 -18.56 16.90
C GLU A 200 -8.12 -18.09 15.97
N PHE A 201 -8.37 -18.10 14.65
CA PHE A 201 -7.33 -17.80 13.66
C PHE A 201 -7.11 -16.30 13.45
N PHE A 202 -8.18 -15.51 13.37
CA PHE A 202 -8.09 -14.07 13.06
C PHE A 202 -8.04 -13.19 14.30
N GLY A 203 -8.42 -13.71 15.48
CA GLY A 203 -8.49 -12.91 16.70
C GLY A 203 -9.65 -11.93 16.66
N ASN A 204 -9.48 -10.79 17.34
CA ASN A 204 -10.56 -9.87 17.67
C ASN A 204 -11.01 -8.96 16.52
N ASP A 205 -10.23 -8.87 15.45
CA ASP A 205 -10.37 -7.81 14.45
C ASP A 205 -10.27 -8.38 13.03
N PHE A 206 -11.41 -8.76 12.46
CA PHE A 206 -11.50 -9.25 11.09
C PHE A 206 -12.80 -8.84 10.41
N ILE A 207 -12.78 -8.89 9.09
CA ILE A 207 -13.93 -8.55 8.26
C ILE A 207 -14.20 -9.69 7.28
N VAL A 208 -15.48 -9.98 7.09
CA VAL A 208 -16.00 -10.90 6.07
C VAL A 208 -16.65 -10.05 4.99
N GLN A 209 -16.19 -10.20 3.74
CA GLN A 209 -16.70 -9.45 2.61
C GLN A 209 -17.01 -10.36 1.42
N GLU A 210 -17.77 -9.84 0.47
CA GLU A 210 -17.91 -10.49 -0.83
C GLU A 210 -16.54 -10.66 -1.50
N CYS A 211 -16.37 -11.78 -2.23
CA CYS A 211 -15.21 -11.94 -3.09
C CYS A 211 -15.45 -11.22 -4.41
N LEU A 212 -14.75 -10.11 -4.66
CA LEU A 212 -14.87 -9.38 -5.92
C LEU A 212 -14.39 -10.22 -7.11
N LYS A 213 -15.07 -10.05 -8.25
CA LYS A 213 -14.67 -10.59 -9.56
C LYS A 213 -14.05 -9.49 -10.39
N GLN A 214 -12.89 -9.75 -10.96
CA GLN A 214 -12.16 -8.79 -11.77
C GLN A 214 -12.71 -8.71 -13.20
N SER A 215 -12.49 -7.56 -13.86
CA SER A 215 -12.76 -7.40 -15.29
C SER A 215 -11.95 -8.37 -16.15
N ALA A 216 -12.43 -8.63 -17.36
CA ALA A 216 -11.72 -9.45 -18.34
C ALA A 216 -10.29 -8.94 -18.62
N PHE A 217 -10.08 -7.62 -18.64
CA PHE A 217 -8.74 -7.03 -18.79
C PHE A 217 -7.82 -7.41 -17.63
N MET A 218 -8.27 -7.21 -16.39
CA MET A 218 -7.47 -7.55 -15.21
C MET A 218 -7.23 -9.06 -15.11
N SER A 219 -8.22 -9.89 -15.44
CA SER A 219 -8.09 -11.35 -15.46
C SER A 219 -7.17 -11.87 -16.56
N ARG A 220 -7.06 -11.18 -17.71
CA ARG A 220 -6.08 -11.52 -18.75
C ARG A 220 -4.65 -11.46 -18.20
N LEU A 221 -4.37 -10.49 -17.34
CA LEU A 221 -3.04 -10.27 -16.77
C LEU A 221 -2.66 -11.32 -15.72
N CYS A 222 -3.61 -11.72 -14.87
CA CYS A 222 -3.50 -12.90 -14.01
C CYS A 222 -4.89 -13.29 -13.51
N PRO A 223 -5.43 -14.47 -13.88
CA PRO A 223 -6.79 -14.86 -13.48
C PRO A 223 -6.86 -15.41 -12.06
N THR A 224 -5.74 -15.89 -11.49
CA THR A 224 -5.71 -16.54 -10.17
C THR A 224 -5.54 -15.58 -9.01
N SER A 225 -5.04 -14.36 -9.27
CA SER A 225 -4.76 -13.33 -8.27
C SER A 225 -5.60 -12.08 -8.48
N VAL A 226 -5.90 -11.34 -7.43
CA VAL A 226 -6.49 -10.00 -7.52
C VAL A 226 -5.41 -9.01 -7.92
N ASN A 227 -5.31 -8.67 -9.21
CA ASN A 227 -4.39 -7.65 -9.68
C ASN A 227 -4.90 -6.27 -9.25
N THR A 228 -3.97 -5.39 -8.88
CA THR A 228 -4.32 -4.04 -8.43
C THR A 228 -3.53 -2.96 -9.17
N ILE A 229 -4.20 -1.85 -9.45
CA ILE A 229 -3.58 -0.60 -9.88
C ILE A 229 -3.26 0.16 -8.60
N ARG A 230 -1.97 0.31 -8.31
CA ARG A 230 -1.47 1.05 -7.17
C ARG A 230 -1.17 2.49 -7.58
N LEU A 231 -1.81 3.43 -6.91
CA LEU A 231 -1.66 4.86 -7.19
C LEU A 231 -1.08 5.56 -5.96
N PHE A 232 -0.02 6.34 -6.17
CA PHE A 232 0.45 7.30 -5.18
C PHE A 232 -0.50 8.49 -5.23
N VAL A 233 -1.29 8.67 -4.18
CA VAL A 233 -2.21 9.79 -4.04
C VAL A 233 -1.55 10.85 -3.18
N TYR A 234 -1.59 12.10 -3.62
CA TYR A 234 -1.05 13.22 -2.88
C TYR A 234 -2.04 14.39 -2.91
N ARG A 235 -2.31 15.03 -1.77
CA ARG A 235 -3.06 16.28 -1.67
C ARG A 235 -2.09 17.44 -1.50
N SER A 236 -1.96 18.26 -2.55
CA SER A 236 -0.99 19.34 -2.62
C SER A 236 -1.09 20.24 -1.39
N VAL A 237 0.08 20.53 -0.83
CA VAL A 237 0.23 21.47 0.29
C VAL A 237 0.14 22.93 -0.14
N ARG A 238 0.09 23.20 -1.46
CA ARG A 238 -0.06 24.54 -2.04
C ARG A 238 -1.47 24.79 -2.55
N SER A 239 -2.06 23.85 -3.29
CA SER A 239 -3.37 24.03 -3.94
C SER A 239 -4.52 23.29 -3.26
N GLU A 240 -4.25 22.40 -2.30
CA GLU A 240 -5.22 21.42 -1.76
C GLU A 240 -5.83 20.46 -2.79
N GLU A 241 -5.35 20.49 -4.04
CA GLU A 241 -5.78 19.55 -5.07
C GLU A 241 -5.25 18.14 -4.77
N VAL A 242 -6.11 17.13 -4.95
CA VAL A 242 -5.70 15.73 -4.91
C VAL A 242 -5.22 15.29 -6.29
N VAL A 243 -3.96 14.91 -6.36
CA VAL A 243 -3.21 14.58 -7.57
C VAL A 243 -2.64 13.16 -7.47
N ILE A 244 -2.25 12.61 -8.61
CA ILE A 244 -1.70 11.24 -8.73
C ILE A 244 -0.30 11.31 -9.37
N PRO A 245 0.78 11.52 -8.59
CA PRO A 245 2.12 11.66 -9.14
C PRO A 245 2.70 10.41 -9.82
N SER A 246 2.26 9.22 -9.43
CA SER A 246 2.79 7.96 -9.94
C SER A 246 1.79 6.82 -9.84
N VAL A 247 1.82 5.92 -10.82
CA VAL A 247 0.91 4.77 -10.92
C VAL A 247 1.68 3.55 -11.39
N ILE A 248 1.53 2.44 -10.67
CA ILE A 248 1.98 1.12 -11.12
C ILE A 248 0.81 0.16 -11.13
N MET A 249 0.95 -0.94 -11.85
CA MET A 249 0.09 -2.10 -11.69
C MET A 249 0.87 -3.22 -11.02
N ARG A 250 0.30 -3.82 -9.98
CA ARG A 250 0.79 -5.02 -9.31
C ARG A 250 0.13 -6.23 -9.94
N LEU A 251 0.97 -7.18 -10.34
CA LEU A 251 0.58 -8.40 -11.01
C LEU A 251 0.92 -9.59 -10.10
N GLY A 252 -0.09 -10.40 -9.81
CA GLY A 252 0.15 -11.68 -9.17
C GLY A 252 0.85 -12.66 -10.11
N HIS A 253 1.46 -13.68 -9.52
CA HIS A 253 1.96 -14.82 -10.28
C HIS A 253 0.85 -15.85 -10.48
N THR A 254 0.78 -16.48 -11.66
CA THR A 254 -0.15 -17.59 -11.92
C THR A 254 -0.02 -18.67 -10.83
N GLY A 255 -1.15 -19.07 -10.25
CA GLY A 255 -1.21 -20.03 -9.14
C GLY A 255 -1.12 -19.41 -7.73
N SER A 256 -0.82 -18.11 -7.63
CA SER A 256 -0.97 -17.33 -6.39
C SER A 256 -2.33 -16.62 -6.36
N PHE A 257 -2.88 -16.46 -5.16
CA PHE A 257 -4.13 -15.73 -4.89
C PHE A 257 -3.90 -14.25 -4.52
N VAL A 258 -2.66 -13.87 -4.20
CA VAL A 258 -2.28 -12.51 -3.79
C VAL A 258 -1.29 -11.90 -4.80
N ASP A 259 -1.39 -10.59 -5.03
CA ASP A 259 -0.57 -9.81 -5.98
C ASP A 259 0.65 -9.15 -5.31
N ASN A 260 1.22 -9.81 -4.31
CA ASN A 260 2.37 -9.30 -3.57
C ASN A 260 3.69 -9.75 -4.19
N SER A 261 4.64 -8.83 -4.32
CA SER A 261 5.99 -9.09 -4.85
C SER A 261 6.76 -10.14 -4.04
N HIS A 262 6.51 -10.24 -2.73
CA HIS A 262 7.10 -11.28 -1.88
C HIS A 262 6.57 -12.70 -2.15
N ALA A 263 5.42 -12.82 -2.83
CA ALA A 263 4.83 -14.09 -3.25
C ALA A 263 5.12 -14.43 -4.72
N GLY A 264 6.15 -13.81 -5.31
CA GLY A 264 6.51 -13.97 -6.71
C GLY A 264 5.76 -13.03 -7.67
N GLY A 265 4.98 -12.08 -7.15
CA GLY A 265 4.37 -11.04 -7.96
C GLY A 265 5.40 -10.07 -8.55
N VAL A 266 5.00 -9.38 -9.61
CA VAL A 266 5.80 -8.33 -10.27
C VAL A 266 5.01 -7.03 -10.29
N SER A 267 5.68 -5.92 -10.58
CA SER A 267 5.03 -4.63 -10.84
C SER A 267 5.34 -4.16 -12.24
N ILE A 268 4.47 -3.36 -12.83
CA ILE A 268 4.68 -2.74 -14.14
C ILE A 268 4.28 -1.27 -14.08
N GLY A 269 5.06 -0.41 -14.73
CA GLY A 269 4.76 1.02 -14.80
C GLY A 269 3.49 1.28 -15.59
N VAL A 270 2.69 2.26 -15.17
CA VAL A 270 1.55 2.76 -15.93
C VAL A 270 1.87 4.16 -16.43
N LEU A 271 2.00 4.28 -17.74
CA LEU A 271 2.31 5.52 -18.44
C LEU A 271 1.07 6.43 -18.52
N PRO A 272 1.24 7.73 -18.83
CA PRO A 272 0.12 8.62 -19.13
C PRO A 272 -0.85 8.00 -20.14
N GLY A 273 -2.15 8.11 -19.87
CA GLY A 273 -3.21 7.48 -20.69
C GLY A 273 -3.51 6.02 -20.32
N GLY A 274 -2.82 5.43 -19.34
CA GLY A 274 -3.13 4.10 -18.81
C GLY A 274 -2.42 2.95 -19.53
N ARG A 275 -1.48 3.25 -20.42
CA ARG A 275 -0.67 2.25 -21.13
C ARG A 275 0.33 1.61 -20.18
N LEU A 276 0.42 0.28 -20.17
CA LEU A 276 1.42 -0.45 -19.41
C LEU A 276 2.81 -0.33 -20.06
N ASN A 277 3.86 -0.32 -19.24
CA ASN A 277 5.24 -0.27 -19.71
C ASN A 277 5.65 -1.56 -20.45
N THR A 278 6.79 -1.58 -21.14
CA THR A 278 7.21 -2.72 -21.96
C THR A 278 7.91 -3.84 -21.16
N TYR A 279 8.05 -3.66 -19.85
CA TYR A 279 8.62 -4.65 -18.95
C TYR A 279 8.02 -4.48 -17.55
N THR A 280 8.00 -5.58 -16.81
CA THR A 280 7.71 -5.64 -15.39
C THR A 280 9.01 -5.64 -14.57
N THR A 281 8.96 -5.36 -13.28
CA THR A 281 10.07 -5.57 -12.35
C THR A 281 9.67 -6.44 -11.18
N ASP A 282 10.57 -7.31 -10.74
CA ASP A 282 10.46 -7.98 -9.45
C ASP A 282 10.80 -7.05 -8.26
N GLN A 283 10.76 -7.58 -7.04
CA GLN A 283 11.13 -6.84 -5.82
C GLN A 283 12.60 -6.39 -5.78
N TYR A 284 13.45 -6.93 -6.65
CA TYR A 284 14.87 -6.60 -6.75
C TYR A 284 15.19 -5.59 -7.86
N GLY A 285 14.16 -5.13 -8.60
CA GLY A 285 14.30 -4.24 -9.75
C GLY A 285 14.66 -4.96 -11.05
N ARG A 286 14.74 -6.30 -11.07
CA ARG A 286 15.11 -7.04 -12.28
C ARG A 286 13.98 -6.93 -13.30
N LYS A 287 14.33 -6.52 -14.52
CA LYS A 287 13.37 -6.35 -15.61
C LYS A 287 12.97 -7.72 -16.19
N ILE A 288 11.67 -7.96 -16.30
CA ILE A 288 11.08 -9.18 -16.87
C ILE A 288 10.05 -8.77 -17.92
N THR A 289 10.25 -9.18 -19.17
CA THR A 289 9.37 -8.81 -20.28
C THR A 289 8.20 -9.76 -20.47
N GLU A 290 8.32 -11.01 -20.01
CA GLU A 290 7.29 -12.04 -20.15
C GLU A 290 6.80 -12.52 -18.78
N VAL A 291 5.50 -12.36 -18.51
CA VAL A 291 4.87 -12.81 -17.25
C VAL A 291 3.46 -13.32 -17.54
N ASN A 292 3.08 -14.45 -16.93
CA ASN A 292 1.76 -15.08 -17.09
C ASN A 292 1.36 -15.33 -18.57
N GLY A 293 2.34 -15.60 -19.44
CA GLY A 293 2.11 -15.84 -20.87
C GLY A 293 1.89 -14.58 -21.71
N ILE A 294 2.15 -13.39 -21.17
CA ILE A 294 2.10 -12.10 -21.87
C ILE A 294 3.51 -11.58 -22.06
N ASP A 295 3.88 -11.24 -23.31
CA ASP A 295 5.12 -10.54 -23.62
C ASP A 295 4.85 -9.03 -23.74
N PHE A 296 5.11 -8.30 -22.65
CA PHE A 296 4.90 -6.85 -22.56
C PHE A 296 5.81 -6.06 -23.51
N SER A 297 6.88 -6.66 -24.05
CA SER A 297 7.73 -5.99 -25.03
C SER A 297 7.13 -5.98 -26.44
N ARG A 298 6.11 -6.81 -26.69
CA ARG A 298 5.45 -6.99 -27.99
C ARG A 298 3.97 -6.62 -27.98
N GLU A 299 3.33 -6.63 -26.82
CA GLU A 299 1.92 -6.32 -26.65
C GLU A 299 1.70 -4.92 -26.08
N GLU A 300 0.87 -4.12 -26.74
CA GLU A 300 0.40 -2.85 -26.16
C GLU A 300 -0.88 -3.09 -25.35
N LEU A 301 -0.78 -2.94 -24.04
CA LEU A 301 -1.90 -3.09 -23.11
C LEU A 301 -2.24 -1.74 -22.47
N ILE A 302 -3.51 -1.38 -22.51
CA ILE A 302 -4.03 -0.11 -21.98
C ILE A 302 -5.15 -0.42 -21.00
N ILE A 303 -5.03 0.12 -19.79
CA ILE A 303 -6.06 -0.02 -18.75
C ILE A 303 -7.37 0.63 -19.25
N PRO A 304 -8.48 -0.12 -19.35
CA PRO A 304 -9.75 0.42 -19.79
C PRO A 304 -10.26 1.52 -18.85
N HIS A 305 -10.80 2.60 -19.43
CA HIS A 305 -11.36 3.73 -18.70
C HIS A 305 -10.44 4.31 -17.61
N PHE A 306 -9.12 4.39 -17.88
CA PHE A 306 -8.12 4.80 -16.90
C PHE A 306 -8.41 6.13 -16.18
N ASN A 307 -9.00 7.12 -16.87
CA ASN A 307 -9.41 8.38 -16.23
C ASN A 307 -10.42 8.17 -15.09
N ARG A 308 -11.32 7.17 -15.19
CA ARG A 308 -12.25 6.80 -14.11
C ARG A 308 -11.51 6.22 -12.90
N VAL A 309 -10.42 5.49 -13.13
CA VAL A 309 -9.54 4.99 -12.07
C VAL A 309 -8.85 6.16 -11.36
N LEU A 310 -8.33 7.13 -12.10
CA LEU A 310 -7.70 8.33 -11.53
C LEU A 310 -8.69 9.16 -10.70
N GLU A 311 -9.90 9.39 -11.19
CA GLU A 311 -10.91 10.16 -10.44
C GLU A 311 -11.44 9.41 -9.22
N PHE A 312 -11.56 8.08 -9.31
CA PHE A 312 -11.86 7.25 -8.15
C PHE A 312 -10.76 7.38 -7.10
N ALA A 313 -9.48 7.31 -7.51
CA ALA A 313 -8.33 7.44 -6.64
C ALA A 313 -8.28 8.79 -5.91
N LYS A 314 -8.50 9.87 -6.65
CA LYS A 314 -8.60 11.22 -6.07
C LYS A 314 -9.75 11.32 -5.08
N THR A 315 -10.88 10.66 -5.35
CA THR A 315 -12.01 10.62 -4.43
C THR A 315 -11.66 9.91 -3.13
N VAL A 316 -10.96 8.77 -3.18
CA VAL A 316 -10.43 8.09 -1.99
C VAL A 316 -9.53 9.06 -1.20
N GLY A 317 -8.57 9.71 -1.86
CA GLY A 317 -7.67 10.68 -1.21
C GLY A 317 -8.39 11.87 -0.55
N ARG A 318 -9.51 12.33 -1.11
CA ARG A 318 -10.35 13.39 -0.53
C ARG A 318 -11.03 12.97 0.79
N HIS A 319 -11.27 11.67 1.00
CA HIS A 319 -11.91 11.15 2.22
C HIS A 319 -10.89 10.87 3.34
N LEU A 320 -9.60 10.77 2.99
CA LEU A 320 -8.50 10.67 3.95
C LEU A 320 -8.08 12.07 4.43
N ILE A 321 -9.00 12.80 5.06
CA ILE A 321 -8.85 14.24 5.33
C ILE A 321 -7.60 14.61 6.16
N HIS A 322 -7.17 13.77 7.09
CA HIS A 322 -5.98 14.02 7.91
C HIS A 322 -4.67 13.61 7.22
N CYS A 323 -4.75 12.84 6.14
CA CYS A 323 -3.61 12.30 5.43
C CYS A 323 -3.46 13.01 4.09
N ARG A 324 -2.30 13.59 3.83
CA ARG A 324 -1.99 14.22 2.54
C ARG A 324 -1.41 13.26 1.54
N MET A 325 -0.97 12.07 1.96
CA MET A 325 -0.51 11.04 1.03
C MET A 325 -0.99 9.65 1.42
N SER A 326 -1.16 8.81 0.41
CA SER A 326 -1.52 7.40 0.58
C SER A 326 -1.16 6.62 -0.68
N ASN A 327 -0.75 5.37 -0.52
CA ASN A 327 -0.80 4.41 -1.61
C ASN A 327 -2.16 3.74 -1.60
N ILE A 328 -2.90 3.82 -2.69
CA ILE A 328 -4.18 3.13 -2.80
C ILE A 328 -4.08 2.02 -3.83
N ASP A 329 -4.76 0.91 -3.57
CA ASP A 329 -4.80 -0.24 -4.44
C ASP A 329 -6.23 -0.46 -4.93
N ILE A 330 -6.39 -0.30 -6.23
CA ILE A 330 -7.69 -0.38 -6.90
C ILE A 330 -7.71 -1.63 -7.77
N MET A 331 -8.78 -2.39 -7.71
CA MET A 331 -9.11 -3.36 -8.75
C MET A 331 -10.23 -2.83 -9.65
N ILE A 332 -10.35 -3.35 -10.87
CA ILE A 332 -11.49 -3.07 -11.76
C ILE A 332 -12.37 -4.31 -11.77
N ASP A 333 -13.63 -4.17 -11.34
CA ASP A 333 -14.57 -5.29 -11.25
C ASP A 333 -15.09 -5.76 -12.62
N GLU A 334 -15.84 -6.86 -12.63
CA GLU A 334 -16.40 -7.47 -13.85
C GLU A 334 -17.29 -6.52 -14.66
N THR A 335 -17.83 -5.47 -14.03
CA THR A 335 -18.64 -4.42 -14.69
C THR A 335 -17.81 -3.26 -15.24
N GLY A 336 -16.48 -3.29 -15.07
CA GLY A 336 -15.59 -2.19 -15.42
C GLY A 336 -15.58 -1.05 -14.39
N THR A 337 -16.07 -1.30 -13.16
CA THR A 337 -16.12 -0.29 -12.10
C THR A 337 -14.91 -0.43 -11.16
N PRO A 338 -14.19 0.66 -10.87
CA PRO A 338 -13.11 0.64 -9.87
C PRO A 338 -13.63 0.30 -8.47
N LYS A 339 -12.90 -0.55 -7.75
CA LYS A 339 -13.14 -0.90 -6.34
C LYS A 339 -11.86 -0.76 -5.55
N LEU A 340 -11.95 -0.16 -4.38
CA LEU A 340 -10.86 -0.02 -3.43
C LEU A 340 -10.63 -1.36 -2.74
N VAL A 341 -9.45 -1.94 -2.93
CA VAL A 341 -9.03 -3.17 -2.25
C VAL A 341 -8.43 -2.84 -0.88
N GLU A 342 -7.49 -1.89 -0.88
CA GLU A 342 -6.81 -1.38 0.29
C GLU A 342 -6.23 0.01 0.04
N TYR A 343 -5.88 0.72 1.12
CA TYR A 343 -4.97 1.84 1.07
C TYR A 343 -3.96 1.73 2.21
N ASN A 344 -2.77 2.29 1.99
CA ASN A 344 -1.63 2.22 2.89
C ASN A 344 -1.21 3.66 3.24
N LEU A 345 -1.07 3.90 4.54
CA LEU A 345 -0.73 5.21 5.14
C LEU A 345 0.64 5.22 5.82
N SER A 346 1.38 4.13 5.68
CA SER A 346 2.74 3.98 6.16
C SER A 346 3.52 3.18 5.14
N GLY A 347 4.81 3.47 4.98
CA GLY A 347 5.64 2.75 4.04
C GLY A 347 5.20 3.02 2.60
N MET A 348 5.36 4.26 2.13
CA MET A 348 4.94 4.68 0.79
C MET A 348 5.65 3.92 -0.34
N SER A 349 6.61 3.05 -0.03
CA SER A 349 7.23 2.11 -0.97
C SER A 349 7.68 2.84 -2.24
N THR A 350 8.29 4.01 -2.07
CA THR A 350 8.66 4.92 -3.18
C THR A 350 9.53 4.21 -4.22
N TRP A 351 10.31 3.22 -3.77
CA TRP A 351 11.11 2.32 -4.59
C TRP A 351 10.30 1.60 -5.70
N LEU A 352 9.05 1.21 -5.44
CA LEU A 352 8.19 0.54 -6.43
C LEU A 352 7.96 1.43 -7.66
N TYR A 353 7.63 2.70 -7.41
CA TYR A 353 7.46 3.70 -8.47
C TYR A 353 8.79 3.98 -9.16
N GLN A 354 9.89 4.05 -8.40
CA GLN A 354 11.20 4.38 -8.96
C GLN A 354 11.78 3.29 -9.87
N PHE A 355 11.42 2.02 -9.68
CA PHE A 355 11.76 0.96 -10.62
C PHE A 355 10.90 0.96 -11.90
N ASN A 356 9.66 1.42 -11.81
CA ASN A 356 8.63 1.12 -12.83
C ASN A 356 8.13 2.33 -13.61
N SER A 357 7.90 3.46 -12.93
CA SER A 357 7.11 4.59 -13.44
C SER A 357 7.85 5.92 -13.41
N GLY A 358 9.01 5.99 -12.75
CA GLY A 358 9.78 7.21 -12.62
C GLY A 358 9.74 7.80 -11.21
N LEU A 359 9.79 9.12 -11.12
CA LEU A 359 9.89 9.86 -9.86
C LEU A 359 8.63 9.66 -9.01
N ALA A 360 8.78 9.07 -7.82
CA ALA A 360 7.64 8.74 -6.94
C ALA A 360 6.76 9.96 -6.59
N TYR A 361 7.39 11.13 -6.34
CA TYR A 361 6.67 12.38 -6.06
C TYR A 361 6.38 13.21 -7.31
N GLY A 362 6.85 12.79 -8.48
CA GLY A 362 6.71 13.51 -9.75
C GLY A 362 7.08 14.99 -9.63
N ALA A 363 6.26 15.85 -10.23
CA ALA A 363 6.44 17.30 -10.22
C ALA A 363 6.29 17.96 -8.83
N TYR A 364 5.87 17.22 -7.80
CA TYR A 364 5.55 17.77 -6.48
C TYR A 364 6.70 17.65 -5.48
N CYS A 365 7.85 17.12 -5.90
CA CYS A 365 9.00 16.88 -5.02
C CYS A 365 9.46 18.16 -4.28
N ASP A 366 9.59 19.29 -4.98
CA ASP A 366 10.02 20.55 -4.36
C ASP A 366 9.03 21.10 -3.35
N GLU A 367 7.73 21.06 -3.64
CA GLU A 367 6.74 21.58 -2.68
C GLU A 367 6.63 20.74 -1.42
N ILE A 368 6.78 19.42 -1.55
CA ILE A 368 6.85 18.49 -0.42
C ILE A 368 8.07 18.82 0.45
N ILE A 369 9.25 18.99 -0.16
CA ILE A 369 10.47 19.36 0.58
C ILE A 369 10.31 20.72 1.25
N ASP A 370 9.79 21.73 0.55
CA ASP A 370 9.57 23.06 1.10
C ASP A 370 8.61 23.05 2.29
N TYR A 371 7.53 22.25 2.21
CA TYR A 371 6.56 22.10 3.27
C TYR A 371 7.16 21.43 4.50
N CYS A 372 7.91 20.34 4.31
CA CYS A 372 8.56 19.59 5.38
C CYS A 372 9.67 20.40 6.05
N ALA A 373 10.49 21.11 5.27
CA ALA A 373 11.60 21.91 5.80
C ALA A 373 11.12 22.99 6.80
N LYS A 374 9.92 23.55 6.58
CA LYS A 374 9.29 24.54 7.47
C LYS A 374 8.72 23.93 8.76
N ARG A 375 8.60 22.61 8.83
CA ARG A 375 7.91 21.87 9.91
C ARG A 375 8.77 20.76 10.53
N LEU A 376 10.09 20.80 10.35
CA LEU A 376 10.98 19.76 10.89
C LEU A 376 10.85 19.57 12.41
N SER A 377 10.50 20.63 13.15
CA SER A 377 10.24 20.54 14.60
C SER A 377 8.99 19.71 14.96
N GLU A 378 8.07 19.55 14.02
CA GLU A 378 6.82 18.78 14.19
C GLU A 378 7.01 17.30 13.80
N ALA A 379 8.15 16.93 13.20
CA ALA A 379 8.43 15.56 12.79
C ALA A 379 8.68 14.68 14.03
N GLY A 380 7.61 14.15 14.61
CA GLY A 380 7.63 13.08 15.61
C GLY A 380 7.50 11.70 14.97
N HIS A 381 8.07 10.65 15.57
CA HIS A 381 8.03 9.32 14.97
C HIS A 381 6.73 8.53 15.18
N VAL A 382 6.42 7.84 14.10
CA VAL A 382 5.59 6.65 13.92
C VAL A 382 6.27 5.43 14.56
N ARG A 383 5.52 4.56 15.25
CA ARG A 383 5.97 3.17 15.49
C ARG A 383 6.03 2.46 14.13
N ILE A 384 7.21 2.12 13.65
CA ILE A 384 7.35 1.21 12.50
C ILE A 384 7.41 -0.21 13.07
N ASP A 385 6.29 -0.92 12.94
CA ASP A 385 6.28 -2.37 13.13
C ASP A 385 6.87 -2.99 11.86
N TYR A 386 8.08 -3.54 11.99
CA TYR A 386 8.73 -4.36 10.96
C TYR A 386 8.39 -5.84 11.17
#